data_AF-A0A1G7LD62-F1
#
_entry.id   AF-A0A1G7LD62-F1
#
_cell.length_a   1.000
_cell.length_b   1.000
_cell.length_c   1.000
_cell.angle_alpha   90.00
_cell.angle_beta   90.00
_cell.angle_gamma   90.00
#
_symmetry.space_group_name_H-M   'P 1'
#
loop_
_entity.id
_entity.type
_entity.pdbx_description
1 polymer ?
#
loop_
_entity_poly.entity_id
_entity_poly.type
_entity_poly.pdbx_seq_one_letter_code
_entity_poly.pdbx_strand_id
1 'polypeptide(L)' 'MSADLSTGRVVREVTDSRFDVPTSNTLWRQGLYVLNSRVLTPLTPAAPYSVLRFELS' A
#
# COMPACT_ATOMS: atom_id res chain seq x y z
N MET A 1 -17.46 4.54 -3.38
CA MET A 1 -17.87 3.39 -4.22
C MET A 1 -19.37 3.23 -4.09
N SER A 2 -20.03 2.64 -5.09
CA SER A 2 -21.43 2.24 -4.95
C SER A 2 -21.56 1.12 -3.91
N ALA A 3 -22.76 0.98 -3.33
CA ALA A 3 -23.02 0.02 -2.26
C ALA A 3 -22.85 -1.45 -2.71
N ASP A 4 -23.08 -1.72 -3.99
CA ASP A 4 -22.88 -3.00 -4.66
C ASP A 4 -21.45 -3.18 -5.21
N LEU A 5 -20.57 -2.20 -4.97
CA LEU A 5 -19.18 -2.16 -5.45
C LEU A 5 -19.02 -2.20 -6.98
N SER A 6 -20.10 -1.97 -7.75
CA SER A 6 -20.04 -1.96 -9.22
C SER A 6 -19.33 -0.72 -9.79
N THR A 7 -19.23 0.36 -9.01
CA THR A 7 -18.60 1.61 -9.41
C THR A 7 -17.68 2.17 -8.33
N GLY A 8 -16.57 2.75 -8.77
CA GLY A 8 -15.60 3.44 -7.93
C GLY A 8 -14.99 4.62 -8.67
N ARG A 9 -14.46 5.58 -7.93
CA ARG A 9 -13.70 6.71 -8.46
C ARG A 9 -12.38 6.78 -7.72
N VAL A 10 -11.28 6.94 -8.46
CA VAL A 10 -9.99 7.27 -7.89
C VAL A 10 -10.06 8.71 -7.38
N VAL A 11 -9.88 8.88 -6.06
CA VAL A 11 -9.93 10.20 -5.41
C VAL A 11 -8.55 10.76 -5.10
N ARG A 12 -7.54 9.89 -5.00
CA ARG A 12 -6.15 10.23 -4.74
C ARG A 12 -5.25 9.11 -5.23
N GLU A 13 -4.15 9.48 -5.87
CA GLU A 13 -3.04 8.59 -6.19
C GLU A 13 -1.87 8.91 -5.26
N VAL A 14 -1.21 7.89 -4.74
CA VAL A 14 -0.03 8.02 -3.87
C VAL A 14 1.04 7.09 -4.42
N THR A 15 2.21 7.64 -4.75
CA THR A 15 3.37 6.91 -5.25
C THR A 15 4.57 7.14 -4.34
N ASP A 16 5.37 6.10 -4.11
CA ASP A 16 6.60 6.20 -3.33
C ASP A 16 7.59 5.14 -3.84
N SER A 17 8.83 5.55 -4.10
CA SER A 17 9.87 4.68 -4.65
C SER A 17 10.31 3.56 -3.70
N ARG A 18 9.90 3.61 -2.44
CA ARG A 18 10.11 2.54 -1.47
C ARG A 18 9.14 1.38 -1.69
N PHE A 19 8.08 1.54 -2.47
CA PHE A 19 7.13 0.46 -2.80
C PHE A 19 7.46 -0.29 -4.07
N ASP A 20 7.33 -1.62 -3.98
CA ASP A 20 7.34 -2.50 -5.14
C ASP A 20 5.90 -2.85 -5.57
N VAL A 21 5.12 -3.53 -4.70
CA VAL A 21 3.73 -3.91 -4.97
C VAL A 21 2.88 -3.78 -3.69
N PRO A 22 1.67 -3.18 -3.74
CA PRO A 22 0.77 -3.17 -2.59
C PRO A 22 0.06 -4.53 -2.45
N THR A 23 0.29 -5.26 -1.35
CA THR A 23 -0.46 -6.50 -1.06
C THR A 23 -1.66 -6.28 -0.14
N SER A 24 -1.54 -5.38 0.84
CA SER A 24 -2.63 -5.03 1.74
C SER A 24 -2.41 -3.64 2.32
N ASN A 25 -3.50 -2.88 2.47
CA ASN A 25 -3.49 -1.53 3.03
C ASN A 25 -4.51 -1.42 4.17
N THR A 26 -4.19 -0.58 5.16
CA THR A 26 -5.13 -0.21 6.22
C THR A 26 -4.95 1.25 6.59
N LEU A 27 -6.08 1.93 6.81
CA LEU A 27 -6.10 3.30 7.28
C LEU A 27 -6.26 3.30 8.80
N TRP A 28 -5.32 3.91 9.51
CA TRP A 28 -5.44 4.12 10.95
C TRP A 28 -5.04 5.55 11.31
N ARG A 29 -5.95 6.27 11.97
CA ARG A 29 -5.84 7.72 12.19
C ARG A 29 -5.60 8.44 10.85
N GLN A 30 -4.54 9.24 10.77
CA GLN A 30 -4.16 10.03 9.58
C GLN A 30 -3.12 9.32 8.70
N GLY A 31 -2.75 8.08 9.04
CA GLY A 31 -1.72 7.31 8.34
C GLY A 31 -2.30 6.16 7.52
N LEU A 32 -1.86 6.04 6.27
CA LEU A 32 -2.02 4.82 5.48
C LEU A 32 -0.86 3.89 5.76
N TYR A 33 -1.15 2.69 6.24
CA TYR A 33 -0.19 1.62 6.49
C TYR A 33 -0.33 0.59 5.39
N VAL A 34 0.77 0.26 4.73
CA VAL A 34 0.74 -0.67 3.60
C VAL A 34 1.87 -1.67 3.79
N LEU A 35 1.52 -2.95 3.62
CA LEU A 35 2.49 -4.03 3.51
C LEU A 35 3.14 -3.95 2.14
N ASN A 36 4.44 -3.68 2.15
CA ASN A 36 5.23 -3.66 0.93
C ASN A 36 5.60 -5.10 0.56
N SER A 37 4.94 -5.66 -0.46
CA SER A 37 5.40 -6.92 -1.05
C SER A 37 6.47 -6.60 -2.09
N ARG A 38 7.71 -6.94 -1.76
CA ARG A 38 8.85 -6.79 -2.66
C ARG A 38 8.91 -7.88 -3.72
N VAL A 39 7.84 -8.01 -4.52
CA VAL A 39 7.69 -9.09 -5.53
C VAL A 39 8.78 -9.02 -6.62
N LEU A 40 9.30 -7.82 -6.90
CA LEU A 40 10.36 -7.60 -7.89
C LEU A 40 11.78 -7.61 -7.29
N THR A 41 11.92 -7.64 -5.96
CA THR A 41 13.21 -7.81 -5.29
C THR A 41 13.48 -9.31 -5.10
N PRO A 42 14.68 -9.84 -5.43
CA PRO A 42 15.02 -11.23 -5.14
C PRO A 42 14.81 -11.55 -3.65
N LEU A 43 13.85 -12.45 -3.37
CA LEU A 43 13.54 -12.89 -2.02
C LEU A 43 14.68 -13.78 -1.52
N THR A 44 15.52 -13.23 -0.65
CA THR A 44 16.41 -14.04 0.18
C THR A 44 15.72 -14.30 1.52
N PRO A 45 16.04 -15.38 2.25
CA PRO A 45 15.49 -15.61 3.59
C PRO A 45 15.75 -14.46 4.58
N ALA A 46 16.77 -13.63 4.31
CA ALA A 46 17.11 -12.46 5.11
C ALA A 46 16.42 -11.17 4.64
N ALA A 47 15.64 -11.20 3.55
CA ALA A 47 14.96 -10.01 3.05
C ALA A 47 13.90 -9.54 4.06
N PRO A 48 14.01 -8.33 4.63
CA PRO A 48 13.06 -7.85 5.62
C PRO A 48 11.75 -7.43 4.94
N TYR A 49 10.62 -7.83 5.54
CA TYR A 49 9.32 -7.23 5.26
C TYR A 49 9.21 -5.91 6.05
N SER A 50 8.73 -4.85 5.41
CA SER A 50 8.56 -3.54 6.04
C SER A 50 7.12 -3.07 5.94
N VAL A 51 6.62 -2.50 7.04
CA VAL A 51 5.38 -1.71 7.04
C VAL A 51 5.77 -0.27 6.75
N LEU A 52 5.26 0.28 5.66
CA LEU A 52 5.47 1.68 5.32
C LEU A 52 4.25 2.51 5.75
N ARG A 53 4.51 3.71 6.28
CA ARG A 53 3.50 4.67 6.69
C ARG A 53 3.56 5.91 5.80
N PHE A 54 2.39 6.36 5.32
CA PHE A 54 2.20 7.58 4.54
C PHE A 54 1.24 8.50 5.26
N GLU A 55 1.58 9.78 5.33
CA GLU A 55 0.63 10.79 5.80
C GLU A 55 -0.35 11.13 4.68
N LEU A 56 -1.64 11.09 5.00
CA LEU A 56 -2.68 11.58 4.11
C LEU A 56 -2.91 13.06 4.41
N SER A 57 -2.05 13.91 3.83
CA SER A 57 -2.22 15.38 3.82
C SER A 57 -3.47 15.81 3.05
#